data_AF-A0A2N2JNQ5-F1
#
_entry.id   AF-A0A2N2JNQ5-F1
#
_cell.length_a   1.000
_cell.length_b   1.000
_cell.length_c   1.000
_cell.angle_alpha   90.00
_cell.angle_beta   90.00
_cell.angle_gamma   90.00
#
_symmetry.space_group_name_H-M   'P 1'
#
loop_
_entity.id
_entity.type
_entity.pdbx_description
1 polymer ?
#
loop_
_entity_poly.entity_id
_entity_poly.type
_entity_poly.pdbx_seq_one_letter_code
_entity_poly.pdbx_strand_id
1 'polypeptide(L)'
;MHLLRHIMLHCNIAIALLLAMPARADGVIGLPVRVGVMGGYQLTSSDFDVLGVRRSALRPGDGALLGLRFGWRAIRALELELAVGLVPAGTPTDGASALLLPAHLDLVVRPFAWVVAPYASVGGGVMALVGGDAGSDADALFSAAIGVELVVDHSLAFRFEVGLFGTDAVAGAMAFSPTFVFGLDVLAWRPRHEDVVVEPWTEPAPPPVAVPLPVPAGVSPDGDDDDDDVDNEDDRCPLHPGEEGARGCPDTDRDGLIDPWDRCPIDAGTIAGCPDADGDGVPDRDDACPNHPGPASRYGCPGG
;
A
#
# COMPACT_ATOMS: atom_id res chain seq x y z
N MET A 1 -3.70 -13.38 42.17
CA MET A 1 -3.00 -12.12 41.82
C MET A 1 -1.73 -12.32 41.00
N HIS A 2 -0.97 -13.42 41.14
CA HIS A 2 0.23 -13.67 40.32
C HIS A 2 -0.04 -14.04 38.85
N LEU A 3 -1.13 -14.76 38.56
CA LEU A 3 -1.48 -15.15 37.19
C LEU A 3 -1.90 -13.94 36.31
N LEU A 4 -2.67 -13.01 36.89
CA LEU A 4 -3.12 -11.78 36.21
C LEU A 4 -1.93 -10.85 35.87
N ARG A 5 -0.93 -10.80 36.75
CA ARG A 5 0.32 -10.06 36.51
C ARG A 5 1.16 -10.69 35.40
N HIS A 6 1.22 -12.01 35.31
CA HIS A 6 1.90 -12.69 34.21
C HIS A 6 1.19 -12.46 32.87
N ILE A 7 -0.15 -12.54 32.84
CA ILE A 7 -0.93 -12.30 31.62
C ILE A 7 -0.76 -10.84 31.15
N MET A 8 -0.85 -9.86 32.06
CA MET A 8 -0.62 -8.44 31.76
C MET A 8 0.80 -8.16 31.26
N LEU A 9 1.82 -8.82 31.84
CA LEU A 9 3.21 -8.65 31.43
C LEU A 9 3.48 -9.25 30.03
N HIS A 10 2.90 -10.41 29.72
CA HIS A 10 3.03 -11.01 28.38
C HIS A 10 2.24 -10.22 27.32
N CYS A 11 1.10 -9.64 27.70
CA CYS A 11 0.33 -8.75 26.83
C CYS A 11 1.10 -7.45 26.54
N ASN A 12 1.71 -6.83 27.56
CA ASN A 12 2.54 -5.63 27.38
C ASN A 12 3.81 -5.89 26.56
N ILE A 13 4.44 -7.06 26.72
CA ILE A 13 5.61 -7.43 25.91
C ILE A 13 5.21 -7.71 24.47
N ALA A 14 4.08 -8.36 24.22
CA ALA A 14 3.57 -8.59 22.87
C ALA A 14 3.20 -7.27 22.17
N ILE A 15 2.56 -6.34 22.87
CA ILE A 15 2.24 -4.99 22.38
C ILE A 15 3.54 -4.20 22.11
N ALA A 16 4.53 -4.27 23.01
CA ALA A 16 5.82 -3.62 22.83
C ALA A 16 6.61 -4.21 21.65
N LEU A 17 6.56 -5.52 21.43
CA LEU A 17 7.16 -6.17 20.26
C LEU A 17 6.43 -5.83 18.95
N LEU A 18 5.10 -5.66 18.99
CA LEU A 18 4.30 -5.16 17.86
C LEU A 18 4.60 -3.69 17.51
N LEU A 19 4.98 -2.88 18.51
CA LEU A 19 5.36 -1.47 18.34
C LEU A 19 6.85 -1.24 18.05
N ALA A 20 7.73 -2.22 18.32
CA ALA A 20 9.18 -2.09 18.20
C ALA A 20 9.78 -2.70 16.93
N MET A 21 8.98 -3.22 16.00
CA MET A 21 9.50 -3.64 14.70
C MET A 21 9.86 -2.41 13.87
N PRO A 22 11.06 -2.36 13.25
CA PRO A 22 11.43 -1.24 12.41
C PRO A 22 10.45 -1.20 11.25
N ALA A 23 9.57 -0.19 11.26
CA ALA A 23 8.90 0.25 10.07
C ALA A 23 10.02 0.58 9.08
N ARG A 24 10.21 -0.28 8.08
CA ARG A 24 11.05 0.07 6.94
C ARG A 24 10.41 1.31 6.35
N ALA A 25 11.09 2.44 6.58
CA ALA A 25 10.70 3.79 6.25
C ALA A 25 10.82 4.04 4.74
N ASP A 26 10.25 3.13 3.95
CA ASP A 26 9.97 3.35 2.55
C ASP A 26 8.60 4.06 2.58
N GLY A 27 8.66 5.37 2.83
CA GLY A 27 7.51 6.23 3.03
C GLY A 27 6.60 6.23 1.82
N VAL A 28 5.54 5.42 1.87
CA VAL A 28 4.32 5.61 1.09
C VAL A 28 3.20 5.07 1.96
N ILE A 29 2.22 5.92 2.29
CA ILE A 29 0.96 5.52 2.91
C ILE A 29 0.26 4.62 1.89
N GLY A 30 0.54 3.32 1.98
CA GLY A 30 0.07 2.32 1.04
C GLY A 30 -1.42 2.08 1.23
N LEU A 31 -2.22 2.66 0.33
CA LEU A 31 -3.65 2.44 0.10
C LEU A 31 -4.53 2.38 1.37
N PRO A 32 -5.19 3.49 1.73
CA PRO A 32 -5.97 3.54 2.95
C PRO A 32 -7.26 2.72 2.87
N VAL A 33 -7.78 2.33 1.70
CA VAL A 33 -9.16 1.83 1.59
C VAL A 33 -9.27 0.46 0.93
N ARG A 34 -10.14 -0.38 1.48
CA ARG A 34 -10.57 -1.67 0.92
C ARG A 34 -12.08 -1.70 0.79
N VAL A 35 -12.56 -2.30 -0.27
CA VAL A 35 -13.99 -2.56 -0.45
C VAL A 35 -14.13 -4.03 -0.82
N GLY A 36 -14.98 -4.73 -0.08
CA GLY A 36 -15.16 -6.16 -0.25
C GLY A 36 -16.62 -6.57 -0.28
N VAL A 37 -16.85 -7.69 -0.97
CA VAL A 37 -18.09 -8.46 -0.85
C VAL A 37 -17.83 -9.66 0.06
N MET A 38 -18.81 -10.02 0.87
CA MET A 38 -18.73 -11.16 1.76
C MET A 38 -19.95 -12.08 1.58
N GLY A 39 -19.71 -13.38 1.70
CA GLY A 39 -20.70 -14.43 1.57
C GLY A 39 -20.35 -15.60 2.49
N GLY A 40 -21.34 -16.12 3.21
CA GLY A 40 -21.09 -17.05 4.28
C GLY A 40 -22.34 -17.61 4.91
N TYR A 41 -22.20 -18.10 6.14
CA TYR A 41 -23.26 -18.73 6.89
C TYR A 41 -23.18 -18.30 8.36
N GLN A 42 -24.32 -17.90 8.91
CA GLN A 42 -24.47 -17.63 10.35
C GLN A 42 -25.26 -18.78 10.97
N LEU A 43 -24.69 -19.37 12.01
CA LEU A 43 -25.36 -20.38 12.82
C LEU A 43 -26.05 -19.67 13.99
N THR A 44 -27.35 -19.91 14.15
CA THR A 44 -28.13 -19.26 15.20
C THR A 44 -28.23 -20.22 16.39
N SER A 45 -27.72 -19.79 17.55
CA SER A 45 -27.83 -20.56 18.78
C SER A 45 -29.29 -20.67 19.24
N SER A 46 -29.66 -21.74 19.95
CA SER A 46 -31.03 -22.00 20.39
C SER A 46 -31.64 -20.96 21.34
N ASP A 47 -30.82 -20.05 21.86
CA ASP A 47 -31.17 -19.03 22.86
C ASP A 47 -31.25 -17.60 22.27
N PHE A 48 -31.30 -17.47 20.94
CA PHE A 48 -31.46 -16.18 20.27
C PHE A 48 -32.90 -15.65 20.45
N ASP A 49 -33.08 -14.65 21.31
CA ASP A 49 -34.37 -13.95 21.52
C ASP A 49 -34.18 -12.46 21.24
N VAL A 50 -34.18 -12.10 19.95
CA VAL A 50 -34.05 -10.72 19.43
C VAL A 50 -35.33 -9.90 19.70
N LEU A 51 -36.41 -10.58 20.06
CA LEU A 51 -37.70 -9.96 20.36
C LEU A 51 -37.98 -10.16 21.84
N GLY A 52 -38.08 -9.09 22.63
CA GLY A 52 -38.63 -9.12 24.00
C GLY A 52 -40.10 -9.57 24.10
N VAL A 53 -40.58 -10.39 23.17
CA VAL A 53 -41.94 -10.89 23.01
C VAL A 53 -41.93 -12.37 23.40
N ARG A 54 -42.71 -12.72 24.43
CA ARG A 54 -42.99 -14.12 24.85
C ARG A 54 -43.78 -14.91 23.81
N ARG A 55 -43.30 -15.01 22.57
CA ARG A 55 -43.88 -15.88 21.55
C ARG A 55 -42.74 -16.64 20.89
N SER A 56 -42.77 -17.94 21.10
CA SER A 56 -41.88 -18.98 20.57
C SER A 56 -41.87 -19.13 19.02
N ALA A 57 -42.11 -18.04 18.27
CA ALA A 57 -42.45 -18.08 16.85
C ALA A 57 -41.41 -17.46 15.92
N LEU A 58 -40.45 -16.65 16.39
CA LEU A 58 -39.31 -16.22 15.58
C LEU A 58 -38.03 -16.87 16.09
N ARG A 59 -37.76 -18.06 15.57
CA ARG A 59 -36.40 -18.62 15.58
C ARG A 59 -35.79 -18.25 14.24
N PRO A 60 -34.92 -17.23 14.15
CA PRO A 60 -34.09 -17.11 12.97
C PRO A 60 -33.32 -18.43 12.86
N GLY A 61 -33.64 -19.23 11.85
CA GLY A 61 -32.87 -20.42 11.55
C GLY A 61 -31.49 -20.03 11.02
N ASP A 62 -30.57 -20.99 10.98
CA ASP A 62 -29.29 -20.78 10.33
C ASP A 62 -29.49 -20.21 8.92
N GLY A 63 -28.72 -19.19 8.57
CA GLY A 63 -28.99 -18.37 7.40
C GLY A 63 -27.73 -18.05 6.61
N ALA A 64 -27.89 -17.96 5.29
CA ALA A 64 -26.85 -17.44 4.43
C ALA A 64 -26.61 -15.97 4.77
N LEU A 65 -25.36 -15.63 5.08
CA LEU A 65 -24.90 -14.25 5.26
C LEU A 65 -24.38 -13.77 3.91
N LEU A 66 -24.91 -12.66 3.41
CA LEU A 66 -24.33 -11.90 2.32
C LEU A 66 -24.05 -10.50 2.81
N GLY A 67 -23.05 -9.81 2.28
CA GLY A 67 -22.78 -8.46 2.73
C GLY A 67 -21.67 -7.74 1.99
N LEU A 68 -21.45 -6.53 2.46
CA LEU A 68 -20.39 -5.64 2.00
C LEU A 68 -19.51 -5.26 3.19
N ARG A 69 -18.25 -5.01 2.93
CA ARG A 69 -17.32 -4.45 3.90
C ARG A 69 -16.47 -3.35 3.30
N PHE A 70 -16.11 -2.41 4.15
CA PHE A 70 -15.26 -1.28 3.85
C PHE A 70 -14.15 -1.23 4.90
N GLY A 71 -12.90 -1.37 4.49
CA GLY A 71 -11.74 -1.31 5.35
C GLY A 71 -11.00 0.01 5.19
N TRP A 72 -10.60 0.64 6.28
CA TRP A 72 -9.68 1.76 6.32
C TRP A 72 -8.39 1.39 7.07
N ARG A 73 -7.27 1.29 6.35
CA ARG A 73 -5.94 0.97 6.92
C ARG A 73 -5.24 2.24 7.37
N ALA A 74 -5.19 2.44 8.69
CA ALA A 74 -4.43 3.54 9.29
C ALA A 74 -2.92 3.28 9.22
N ILE A 75 -2.49 2.03 9.45
CA ILE A 75 -1.11 1.56 9.32
C ILE A 75 -1.08 0.14 8.76
N ARG A 76 0.11 -0.37 8.39
CA ARG A 76 0.22 -1.73 7.80
C ARG A 76 -0.40 -2.82 8.68
N ALA A 77 -0.28 -2.72 9.99
CA ALA A 77 -0.77 -3.73 10.92
C ALA A 77 -2.21 -3.51 11.40
N LEU A 78 -2.83 -2.37 11.13
CA LEU A 78 -4.11 -1.96 11.74
C LEU A 78 -5.08 -1.41 10.70
N GLU A 79 -6.30 -1.93 10.75
CA GLU A 79 -7.43 -1.48 9.95
C GLU A 79 -8.66 -1.27 10.80
N LEU A 80 -9.47 -0.30 10.42
CA LEU A 80 -10.84 -0.15 10.86
C LEU A 80 -11.77 -0.68 9.75
N GLU A 81 -12.60 -1.67 10.03
CA GLU A 81 -13.47 -2.31 9.04
C GLU A 81 -14.95 -2.12 9.40
N LEU A 82 -15.71 -1.48 8.53
CA LEU A 82 -17.17 -1.41 8.61
C LEU A 82 -17.76 -2.51 7.74
N ALA A 83 -18.59 -3.38 8.30
CA ALA A 83 -19.27 -4.43 7.56
C ALA A 83 -20.78 -4.37 7.79
N VAL A 84 -21.54 -4.60 6.71
CA VAL A 84 -23.00 -4.68 6.72
C VAL A 84 -23.40 -5.96 6.01
N GLY A 85 -24.17 -6.79 6.71
CA GLY A 85 -24.66 -8.06 6.22
C GLY A 85 -26.18 -8.10 6.16
N LEU A 86 -26.66 -9.14 5.50
CA LEU A 86 -28.05 -9.51 5.40
C LEU A 86 -28.17 -11.03 5.53
N VAL A 87 -29.01 -11.46 6.46
CA VAL A 87 -29.27 -12.87 6.76
C VAL A 87 -30.78 -13.10 6.64
N PRO A 88 -31.25 -13.73 5.56
CA PRO A 88 -32.65 -14.11 5.43
C PRO A 88 -33.04 -15.09 6.53
N ALA A 89 -34.11 -14.79 7.25
CA ALA A 89 -34.68 -15.63 8.30
C ALA A 89 -36.14 -15.98 7.96
N GLY A 90 -36.50 -17.25 8.16
CA GLY A 90 -37.88 -17.72 7.98
C GLY A 90 -38.35 -18.49 9.21
N THR A 91 -39.62 -18.32 9.58
CA THR A 91 -40.22 -19.12 10.65
C THR A 91 -40.80 -20.42 10.07
N PRO A 92 -40.44 -21.61 10.61
CA PRO A 92 -40.97 -22.88 10.10
C PRO A 92 -42.48 -23.06 10.33
N THR A 93 -43.08 -22.29 11.24
CA THR A 93 -44.44 -22.51 11.75
C THR A 93 -45.49 -21.64 11.10
N ASP A 94 -45.16 -20.38 10.77
CA ASP A 94 -46.17 -19.37 10.39
C ASP A 94 -45.96 -18.79 8.98
N GLY A 95 -44.91 -19.22 8.27
CA GLY A 95 -44.57 -18.70 6.94
C GLY A 95 -44.10 -17.25 6.95
N ALA A 96 -43.84 -16.69 8.14
CA ALA A 96 -43.32 -15.34 8.28
C ALA A 96 -41.84 -15.30 7.86
N SER A 97 -41.49 -14.28 7.07
CA SER A 97 -40.14 -14.01 6.63
C SER A 97 -39.63 -12.71 7.24
N ALA A 98 -38.46 -12.77 7.85
CA ALA A 98 -37.75 -11.63 8.42
C ALA A 98 -36.34 -11.52 7.81
N LEU A 99 -35.75 -10.34 7.88
CA LEU A 99 -34.36 -10.10 7.50
C LEU A 99 -33.59 -9.65 8.73
N LEU A 100 -32.52 -10.36 9.06
CA LEU A 100 -31.54 -9.88 10.03
C LEU A 100 -30.46 -9.07 9.30
N LEU A 101 -30.15 -7.90 9.83
CA LEU A 101 -29.21 -6.93 9.28
C LEU A 101 -28.12 -6.64 10.32
N PRO A 102 -27.05 -7.45 10.38
CA PRO A 102 -25.87 -7.11 11.17
C PRO A 102 -25.11 -5.95 10.51
N ALA A 103 -24.81 -4.90 11.28
CA ALA A 103 -23.93 -3.82 10.89
C ALA A 103 -22.92 -3.57 12.02
N HIS A 104 -21.63 -3.74 11.77
CA HIS A 104 -20.59 -3.67 12.79
C HIS A 104 -19.33 -2.96 12.29
N LEU A 105 -18.62 -2.36 13.24
CA LEU A 105 -17.34 -1.71 13.05
C LEU A 105 -16.28 -2.46 13.86
N ASP A 106 -15.27 -2.99 13.18
CA ASP A 106 -14.21 -3.79 13.76
C ASP A 106 -12.86 -3.12 13.68
N LEU A 107 -12.05 -3.34 14.72
CA LEU A 107 -10.62 -3.16 14.66
C LEU A 107 -9.96 -4.45 14.18
N VAL A 108 -9.27 -4.42 13.06
CA VAL A 108 -8.61 -5.57 12.46
C VAL A 108 -7.09 -5.45 12.60
N VAL A 109 -6.48 -6.47 13.20
CA VAL A 109 -5.04 -6.53 13.44
C VAL A 109 -4.40 -7.58 12.52
N ARG A 110 -3.38 -7.16 11.77
CA ARG A 110 -2.61 -7.96 10.81
C ARG A 110 -1.13 -7.94 11.18
N PRO A 111 -0.67 -8.83 12.06
CA PRO A 111 0.70 -8.78 12.58
C PRO A 111 1.77 -9.08 11.52
N PHE A 112 1.41 -9.79 10.44
CA PHE A 112 2.33 -10.18 9.38
C PHE A 112 1.81 -9.73 8.01
N ALA A 113 2.68 -9.16 7.19
CA ALA A 113 2.38 -8.73 5.82
C ALA A 113 2.88 -9.75 4.79
N TRP A 114 2.44 -11.00 4.92
CA TRP A 114 2.78 -12.09 4.00
C TRP A 114 1.70 -12.26 2.92
N VAL A 115 2.00 -13.03 1.87
CA VAL A 115 1.01 -13.41 0.84
C VAL A 115 -0.20 -14.11 1.46
N VAL A 116 0.03 -14.90 2.50
CA VAL A 116 -1.00 -15.49 3.37
C VAL A 116 -0.91 -14.80 4.73
N ALA A 117 -1.76 -13.80 4.94
CA ALA A 117 -1.75 -12.95 6.12
C ALA A 117 -2.85 -13.36 7.10
N PRO A 118 -2.51 -13.94 8.26
CA PRO A 118 -3.49 -14.16 9.32
C PRO A 118 -3.88 -12.82 9.96
N TYR A 119 -5.13 -12.73 10.40
CA TYR A 119 -5.65 -11.55 11.08
C TYR A 119 -6.66 -11.93 12.17
N ALA A 120 -6.88 -10.99 13.09
CA ALA A 120 -7.94 -11.06 14.07
C ALA A 120 -8.71 -9.73 14.07
N SER A 121 -10.01 -9.80 14.33
CA SER A 121 -10.88 -8.63 14.42
C SER A 121 -11.72 -8.67 15.68
N VAL A 122 -12.01 -7.49 16.22
CA VAL A 122 -12.96 -7.31 17.32
C VAL A 122 -13.66 -5.98 17.15
N GLY A 123 -14.94 -5.93 17.48
CA GLY A 123 -15.73 -4.74 17.30
C GLY A 123 -17.11 -4.84 17.88
N GLY A 124 -17.97 -3.97 17.38
CA GLY A 124 -19.36 -3.97 17.75
C GLY A 124 -20.19 -3.11 16.81
N GLY A 125 -21.50 -3.16 17.03
CA GLY A 125 -22.47 -2.45 16.23
C GLY A 125 -23.88 -2.83 16.62
N VAL A 126 -24.71 -3.06 15.61
CA VAL A 126 -26.13 -3.33 15.77
C VAL A 126 -26.55 -4.55 14.95
N MET A 127 -27.49 -5.31 15.49
CA MET A 127 -28.22 -6.34 14.73
C MET A 127 -29.67 -5.92 14.68
N ALA A 128 -30.17 -5.58 13.49
CA ALA A 128 -31.55 -5.16 13.30
C ALA A 128 -32.38 -6.28 12.67
N LEU A 129 -33.61 -6.48 13.16
CA LEU A 129 -34.60 -7.29 12.47
C LEU A 129 -35.53 -6.38 11.66
N VAL A 130 -35.70 -6.69 10.38
CA VAL A 130 -36.60 -5.99 9.48
C VAL A 130 -37.43 -7.00 8.70
N GLY A 131 -38.73 -7.08 8.94
CA GLY A 131 -39.60 -7.84 8.04
C GLY A 131 -40.97 -8.23 8.61
N GLY A 132 -41.99 -8.06 7.77
CA GLY A 132 -43.34 -8.63 7.91
C GLY A 132 -44.03 -8.43 9.26
N ASP A 133 -44.84 -9.42 9.65
CA ASP A 133 -45.64 -9.46 10.88
C ASP A 133 -44.81 -9.51 12.18
N ALA A 134 -43.47 -9.56 12.08
CA ALA A 134 -42.54 -9.64 13.21
C ALA A 134 -42.15 -8.29 13.80
N GLY A 135 -42.39 -7.18 13.09
CA GLY A 135 -42.02 -5.83 13.53
C GLY A 135 -40.58 -5.45 13.21
N SER A 136 -40.07 -4.42 13.88
CA SER A 136 -38.69 -3.93 13.76
C SER A 136 -38.07 -3.71 15.13
N ASP A 137 -36.92 -4.32 15.38
CA ASP A 137 -36.09 -4.14 16.56
C ASP A 137 -34.62 -3.97 16.15
N ALA A 138 -33.80 -3.55 17.11
CA ALA A 138 -32.35 -3.49 16.93
C ALA A 138 -31.68 -3.66 18.28
N ASP A 139 -30.78 -4.64 18.36
CA ASP A 139 -30.01 -4.95 19.55
C ASP A 139 -28.53 -4.63 19.37
N ALA A 140 -27.82 -4.47 20.48
CA ALA A 140 -26.38 -4.27 20.45
C ALA A 140 -25.69 -5.55 19.97
N LEU A 141 -24.75 -5.40 19.06
CA LEU A 141 -23.96 -6.49 18.50
C LEU A 141 -22.50 -6.34 18.94
N PHE A 142 -21.93 -7.41 19.46
CA PHE A 142 -20.50 -7.60 19.60
C PHE A 142 -20.00 -8.52 18.48
N SER A 143 -18.86 -8.19 17.88
CA SER A 143 -18.23 -8.99 16.84
C SER A 143 -16.81 -9.35 17.24
N ALA A 144 -16.43 -10.60 17.01
CA ALA A 144 -15.04 -11.03 17.11
C ALA A 144 -14.77 -12.12 16.07
N ALA A 145 -13.63 -12.06 15.39
CA ALA A 145 -13.27 -13.07 14.41
C ALA A 145 -11.77 -13.29 14.29
N ILE A 146 -11.43 -14.43 13.72
CA ILE A 146 -10.09 -14.75 13.22
C ILE A 146 -10.21 -15.12 11.75
N GLY A 147 -9.22 -14.73 10.96
CA GLY A 147 -9.26 -14.99 9.53
C GLY A 147 -7.89 -15.07 8.90
N VAL A 148 -7.90 -15.46 7.64
CA VAL A 148 -6.73 -15.51 6.77
C VAL A 148 -7.06 -14.77 5.49
N GLU A 149 -6.16 -13.88 5.08
CA GLU A 149 -6.20 -13.11 3.85
C GLU A 149 -5.14 -13.65 2.89
N LEU A 150 -5.56 -14.11 1.71
CA LEU A 150 -4.69 -14.48 0.59
C LEU A 150 -4.63 -13.29 -0.37
N VAL A 151 -3.50 -12.60 -0.39
CA VAL A 151 -3.24 -11.49 -1.30
C VAL A 151 -2.76 -12.06 -2.63
N VAL A 152 -3.55 -11.90 -3.69
CA VAL A 152 -3.24 -12.45 -5.02
C VAL A 152 -2.39 -11.48 -5.83
N ASP A 153 -2.75 -10.19 -5.76
CA ASP A 153 -2.03 -9.10 -6.41
C ASP A 153 -2.25 -7.80 -5.62
N HIS A 154 -1.66 -6.70 -6.07
CA HIS A 154 -1.77 -5.37 -5.46
C HIS A 154 -3.20 -4.80 -5.37
N SER A 155 -4.19 -5.42 -6.02
CA SER A 155 -5.58 -4.96 -6.07
C SER A 155 -6.60 -5.99 -5.59
N LEU A 156 -6.22 -7.24 -5.35
CA LEU A 156 -7.17 -8.32 -5.08
C LEU A 156 -6.72 -9.21 -3.93
N ALA A 157 -7.62 -9.44 -2.98
CA ALA A 157 -7.41 -10.39 -1.89
C ALA A 157 -8.65 -11.26 -1.67
N PHE A 158 -8.42 -12.55 -1.38
CA PHE A 158 -9.44 -13.46 -0.89
C PHE A 158 -9.32 -13.58 0.63
N ARG A 159 -10.45 -13.65 1.33
CA ARG A 159 -10.48 -13.80 2.78
C ARG A 159 -11.37 -14.97 3.19
N PHE A 160 -10.94 -15.65 4.23
CA PHE A 160 -11.75 -16.58 4.99
C PHE A 160 -11.73 -16.18 6.45
N GLU A 161 -12.89 -16.21 7.09
CA GLU A 161 -13.10 -15.75 8.46
C GLU A 161 -14.01 -16.71 9.21
N VAL A 162 -13.62 -16.99 10.45
CA VAL A 162 -14.46 -17.67 11.45
C VAL A 162 -14.70 -16.68 12.57
N GLY A 163 -15.97 -16.35 12.79
CA GLY A 163 -16.36 -15.28 13.71
C GLY A 163 -17.46 -15.69 14.68
N LEU A 164 -17.77 -14.74 15.55
CA LEU A 164 -18.83 -14.82 16.57
C LEU A 164 -19.54 -13.47 16.64
N PHE A 165 -20.87 -13.53 16.54
CA PHE A 165 -21.76 -12.42 16.82
C PHE A 165 -22.40 -12.62 18.19
N GLY A 166 -22.19 -11.66 19.10
CA GLY A 166 -22.80 -11.64 20.43
C GLY A 166 -23.92 -10.61 20.50
N THR A 167 -25.12 -10.99 20.94
CA THR A 167 -26.20 -10.04 21.28
C THR A 167 -26.58 -10.20 22.75
N ASP A 168 -27.23 -9.19 23.32
CA ASP A 168 -27.81 -9.33 24.66
C ASP A 168 -28.99 -10.30 24.63
N ALA A 169 -29.05 -11.22 25.60
CA ALA A 169 -30.16 -12.14 25.79
C ALA A 169 -30.97 -11.78 27.04
N VAL A 170 -32.23 -12.21 27.07
CA VAL A 170 -33.10 -12.05 28.24
C VAL A 170 -32.49 -12.80 29.44
N ALA A 171 -32.49 -12.15 30.60
CA ALA A 171 -31.87 -12.60 31.87
C ALA A 171 -30.35 -12.35 32.06
N GLY A 172 -29.74 -11.51 31.22
CA GLY A 172 -28.37 -11.01 31.45
C GLY A 172 -27.25 -11.94 30.98
N ALA A 173 -27.58 -12.96 30.19
CA ALA A 173 -26.61 -13.76 29.44
C ALA A 173 -26.40 -13.15 28.04
N MET A 174 -25.24 -13.41 27.42
CA MET A 174 -24.97 -13.06 26.03
C MET A 174 -25.27 -14.26 25.13
N ALA A 175 -26.03 -14.07 24.06
CA ALA A 175 -26.24 -15.08 23.03
C ALA A 175 -25.14 -14.96 21.97
N PHE A 176 -24.51 -16.07 21.58
CA PHE A 176 -23.44 -16.10 20.58
C PHE A 176 -23.85 -16.89 19.35
N SER A 177 -23.66 -16.30 18.16
CA SER A 177 -23.90 -16.90 16.84
C SER A 177 -22.57 -17.04 16.08
N PRO A 178 -22.07 -18.26 15.87
CA PRO A 178 -20.90 -18.50 15.02
C PRO A 178 -21.14 -18.11 13.56
N THR A 179 -20.10 -17.58 12.92
CA THR A 179 -20.11 -17.22 11.49
C THR A 179 -18.95 -17.85 10.75
N PHE A 180 -19.20 -18.24 9.50
CA PHE A 180 -18.19 -18.69 8.55
C PHE A 180 -18.33 -17.86 7.29
N VAL A 181 -17.34 -17.03 6.99
CA VAL A 181 -17.44 -16.02 5.94
C VAL A 181 -16.28 -16.14 4.98
N PHE A 182 -16.61 -16.18 3.70
CA PHE A 182 -15.66 -15.98 2.62
C PHE A 182 -15.88 -14.58 2.05
N GLY A 183 -14.82 -13.95 1.57
CA GLY A 183 -15.01 -12.71 0.84
C GLY A 183 -13.91 -12.39 -0.13
N LEU A 184 -14.23 -11.44 -0.99
CA LEU A 184 -13.38 -10.94 -2.06
C LEU A 184 -13.23 -9.45 -1.85
N ASP A 185 -12.01 -9.01 -1.62
CA ASP A 185 -11.68 -7.62 -1.34
C ASP A 185 -10.91 -7.04 -2.52
N VAL A 186 -11.38 -5.89 -3.00
CA VAL A 186 -10.64 -5.03 -3.91
C VAL A 186 -9.94 -3.97 -3.07
N LEU A 187 -8.62 -3.88 -3.23
CA LEU A 187 -7.84 -2.83 -2.58
C LEU A 187 -7.99 -1.55 -3.42
N ALA A 188 -8.88 -0.68 -2.97
CA ALA A 188 -9.32 0.48 -3.71
C ALA A 188 -8.45 1.69 -3.39
N TRP A 189 -7.94 2.32 -4.46
CA TRP A 189 -7.29 3.62 -4.49
C TRP A 189 -5.79 3.68 -4.16
N ARG A 190 -4.98 3.46 -5.20
CA ARG A 190 -3.81 4.31 -5.41
C ARG A 190 -4.35 5.57 -6.07
N PRO A 191 -4.02 6.81 -5.63
CA PRO A 191 -3.67 7.76 -6.64
C PRO A 191 -2.51 7.08 -7.37
N ARG A 192 -2.73 6.69 -8.62
CA ARG A 192 -1.57 6.38 -9.45
C ARG A 192 -0.64 7.57 -9.28
N HIS A 193 0.65 7.33 -9.31
CA HIS A 193 1.64 8.39 -9.39
C HIS A 193 1.54 9.17 -10.73
N GLU A 194 0.35 9.20 -11.34
CA GLU A 194 -0.10 9.91 -12.52
C GLU A 194 -1.02 11.11 -12.19
N ASP A 195 -1.55 11.25 -10.96
CA ASP A 195 -2.47 12.37 -10.63
C ASP A 195 -1.86 13.43 -9.70
N VAL A 196 -0.61 13.27 -9.26
CA VAL A 196 0.22 14.44 -8.96
C VAL A 196 0.71 14.91 -10.31
N VAL A 197 0.07 15.92 -10.87
CA VAL A 197 0.71 16.77 -11.88
C VAL A 197 1.82 17.52 -11.14
N VAL A 198 2.90 16.80 -10.81
CA VAL A 198 4.19 17.29 -11.25
C VAL A 198 3.94 17.33 -12.74
N GLU A 199 3.83 18.54 -13.33
CA GLU A 199 4.14 18.69 -14.75
C GLU A 199 5.28 17.72 -14.97
N PRO A 200 5.09 16.67 -15.81
CA PRO A 200 6.17 15.72 -15.99
C PRO A 200 7.37 16.60 -16.22
N TRP A 201 8.41 16.40 -15.41
CA TRP A 201 9.73 16.67 -15.94
C TRP A 201 9.76 15.76 -17.16
N THR A 202 9.27 16.29 -18.29
CA THR A 202 9.92 16.10 -19.55
C THR A 202 11.35 16.35 -19.17
N GLU A 203 12.13 15.28 -19.10
CA GLU A 203 13.55 15.41 -19.36
C GLU A 203 13.62 16.50 -20.44
N PRO A 204 14.32 17.63 -20.18
CA PRO A 204 14.60 18.54 -21.27
C PRO A 204 15.06 17.64 -22.39
N ALA A 205 14.31 17.65 -23.51
CA ALA A 205 14.40 16.61 -24.52
C ALA A 205 15.87 16.26 -24.67
N PRO A 206 16.28 14.99 -24.48
CA PRO A 206 17.69 14.63 -24.37
C PRO A 206 18.40 15.44 -25.43
N PRO A 207 19.37 16.30 -25.03
CA PRO A 207 19.95 17.29 -25.94
C PRO A 207 20.21 16.54 -27.21
N PRO A 208 19.54 16.93 -28.32
CA PRO A 208 19.16 16.04 -29.41
C PRO A 208 20.30 15.09 -29.59
N VAL A 209 20.13 13.82 -29.14
CA VAL A 209 21.22 12.83 -29.12
C VAL A 209 21.84 13.04 -30.47
N ALA A 210 23.06 13.56 -30.50
CA ALA A 210 23.66 14.03 -31.73
C ALA A 210 23.51 12.84 -32.64
N VAL A 211 22.52 12.91 -33.54
CA VAL A 211 22.22 11.80 -34.42
C VAL A 211 23.56 11.64 -35.07
N PRO A 212 24.26 10.50 -34.90
CA PRO A 212 25.62 10.38 -35.36
C PRO A 212 25.56 10.92 -36.77
N LEU A 213 26.20 12.08 -36.99
CA LEU A 213 26.05 12.79 -38.24
C LEU A 213 26.32 11.71 -39.28
N PRO A 214 25.42 11.50 -40.25
CA PRO A 214 25.56 10.37 -41.16
C PRO A 214 26.99 10.40 -41.65
N VAL A 215 27.77 9.40 -41.19
CA VAL A 215 29.23 9.44 -41.30
C VAL A 215 29.50 9.75 -42.77
N PRO A 216 30.08 10.91 -43.11
CA PRO A 216 30.49 11.11 -44.48
C PRO A 216 31.47 9.97 -44.74
N ALA A 217 31.10 9.07 -45.65
CA ALA A 217 31.98 8.01 -46.08
C ALA A 217 33.19 8.67 -46.76
N GLY A 218 34.20 8.96 -45.96
CA GLY A 218 35.38 9.70 -46.35
C GLY A 218 36.42 9.46 -45.27
N VAL A 219 37.01 8.27 -45.29
CA VAL A 219 38.29 8.04 -44.62
C VAL A 219 39.23 9.10 -45.18
N SER A 220 39.74 9.98 -44.32
CA SER A 220 40.64 11.02 -44.78
C SER A 220 41.92 10.36 -45.35
N PRO A 221 42.47 10.80 -46.49
CA PRO A 221 43.66 10.18 -47.08
C PRO A 221 44.91 10.24 -46.18
N ASP A 222 44.95 11.18 -45.24
CA ASP A 222 46.04 11.38 -44.28
C ASP A 222 45.88 10.53 -43.00
N GLY A 223 44.68 10.02 -42.71
CA GLY A 223 44.44 9.18 -41.53
C GLY A 223 44.02 9.96 -40.29
N ASP A 224 43.57 11.20 -40.46
CA ASP A 224 42.95 12.07 -39.46
C ASP A 224 41.51 12.35 -39.95
N ASP A 225 40.52 11.68 -39.36
CA ASP A 225 39.14 11.72 -39.86
C ASP A 225 38.36 12.98 -39.41
N ASP A 226 38.90 13.79 -38.50
CA ASP A 226 38.27 15.02 -38.02
C ASP A 226 39.12 16.30 -38.15
N ASP A 227 40.29 16.21 -38.79
CA ASP A 227 41.20 17.30 -39.14
C ASP A 227 41.70 18.08 -37.90
N ASP A 228 41.97 17.38 -36.78
CA ASP A 228 42.41 17.98 -35.51
C ASP A 228 43.93 17.89 -35.24
N ASP A 229 44.70 17.46 -36.24
CA ASP A 229 46.15 17.23 -36.21
C ASP A 229 46.57 16.03 -35.30
N VAL A 230 45.63 15.15 -34.91
CA VAL A 230 45.91 13.87 -34.23
C VAL A 230 45.47 12.70 -35.12
N ASP A 231 46.43 11.87 -35.55
CA ASP A 231 46.12 10.68 -36.35
C ASP A 231 45.12 9.75 -35.63
N ASN A 232 44.17 9.15 -36.36
CA ASN A 232 43.13 8.26 -35.85
C ASN A 232 43.63 7.09 -34.96
N GLU A 233 44.89 6.68 -35.11
CA GLU A 233 45.50 5.63 -34.27
C GLU A 233 45.86 6.12 -32.85
N ASP A 234 46.15 7.42 -32.72
CA ASP A 234 46.52 8.09 -31.47
C ASP A 234 45.36 8.94 -30.91
N ASP A 235 44.34 9.21 -31.72
CA ASP A 235 43.12 9.90 -31.35
C ASP A 235 42.12 8.97 -30.64
N ARG A 236 41.60 9.43 -29.50
CA ARG A 236 40.54 8.75 -28.74
C ARG A 236 39.14 9.12 -29.21
N CYS A 237 39.01 10.18 -29.98
CA CYS A 237 37.78 10.70 -30.54
C CYS A 237 37.89 10.95 -32.06
N PRO A 238 38.17 9.93 -32.91
CA PRO A 238 38.50 10.07 -34.35
C PRO A 238 37.51 10.79 -35.27
N LEU A 239 36.41 11.33 -34.74
CA LEU A 239 35.34 11.97 -35.49
C LEU A 239 34.91 13.30 -34.83
N HIS A 240 35.60 13.75 -33.79
CA HIS A 240 35.27 14.90 -32.97
C HIS A 240 36.53 15.68 -32.63
N PRO A 241 36.79 16.82 -33.31
CA PRO A 241 38.05 17.52 -33.19
C PRO A 241 38.35 17.93 -31.74
N GLY A 242 39.55 17.65 -31.27
CA GLY A 242 40.01 17.97 -29.93
C GLY A 242 41.38 18.64 -29.90
N GLU A 243 41.93 18.76 -28.70
CA GLU A 243 43.29 19.24 -28.52
C GLU A 243 44.27 18.05 -28.47
N GLU A 244 45.49 18.21 -29.01
CA GLU A 244 46.56 17.20 -28.95
C GLU A 244 46.80 16.70 -27.51
N GLY A 245 46.74 17.62 -26.53
CA GLY A 245 46.90 17.30 -25.10
C GLY A 245 45.82 16.38 -24.53
N ALA A 246 44.65 16.34 -25.17
CA ALA A 246 43.49 15.52 -24.83
C ALA A 246 43.41 14.22 -25.65
N ARG A 247 44.40 13.95 -26.51
CA ARG A 247 44.41 12.85 -27.50
C ARG A 247 43.20 12.95 -28.43
N GLY A 248 43.06 14.11 -29.07
CA GLY A 248 42.05 14.44 -30.06
C GLY A 248 40.61 14.48 -29.55
N CYS A 249 40.39 14.43 -28.24
CA CYS A 249 39.05 14.59 -27.68
C CYS A 249 38.74 16.06 -27.29
N PRO A 250 37.52 16.56 -27.56
CA PRO A 250 37.09 17.86 -27.09
C PRO A 250 36.87 17.88 -25.57
N ASP A 251 37.03 19.07 -24.99
CA ASP A 251 36.61 19.45 -23.63
C ASP A 251 35.80 20.75 -23.78
N THR A 252 34.48 20.58 -23.85
CA THR A 252 33.55 21.62 -24.31
C THR A 252 33.40 22.74 -23.27
N ASP A 253 33.42 22.43 -21.97
CA ASP A 253 33.29 23.41 -20.90
C ASP A 253 34.62 23.85 -20.24
N ARG A 254 35.71 23.18 -20.61
CA ARG A 254 37.09 23.47 -20.18
C ARG A 254 37.34 23.27 -18.70
N ASP A 255 36.66 22.30 -18.09
CA ASP A 255 36.92 21.92 -16.70
C ASP A 255 38.11 20.97 -16.52
N GLY A 256 38.67 20.48 -17.63
CA GLY A 256 39.82 19.59 -17.67
C GLY A 256 39.45 18.11 -17.79
N LEU A 257 38.17 17.77 -17.95
CA LEU A 257 37.69 16.44 -18.25
C LEU A 257 37.13 16.40 -19.68
N ILE A 258 37.71 15.56 -20.53
CA ILE A 258 37.27 15.43 -21.92
C ILE A 258 35.81 14.95 -22.01
N ASP A 259 35.06 15.43 -23.01
CA ASP A 259 33.62 15.17 -23.20
C ASP A 259 33.22 13.68 -23.09
N PRO A 260 34.01 12.69 -23.59
CA PRO A 260 33.66 11.27 -23.42
C PRO A 260 33.68 10.78 -21.96
N TRP A 261 34.40 11.47 -21.09
CA TRP A 261 34.60 11.13 -19.68
C TRP A 261 33.92 12.11 -18.74
N ASP A 262 33.44 13.22 -19.26
CA ASP A 262 32.68 14.21 -18.55
C ASP A 262 31.20 13.82 -18.46
N ARG A 263 30.67 13.82 -17.24
CA ARG A 263 29.25 13.61 -17.01
C ARG A 263 28.42 14.85 -17.36
N CYS A 264 29.00 16.05 -17.37
CA CYS A 264 28.33 17.30 -17.71
C CYS A 264 29.14 18.14 -18.73
N PRO A 265 29.32 17.69 -19.99
CA PRO A 265 30.22 18.30 -21.00
C PRO A 265 30.04 19.79 -21.32
N ILE A 266 28.98 20.44 -20.82
CA ILE A 266 28.67 21.84 -21.08
C ILE A 266 28.67 22.71 -19.82
N ASP A 267 28.75 22.08 -18.65
CA ASP A 267 28.59 22.72 -17.35
C ASP A 267 29.81 22.37 -16.48
N ALA A 268 30.83 23.22 -16.54
CA ALA A 268 32.12 22.95 -15.91
C ALA A 268 32.00 22.61 -14.42
N GLY A 269 32.66 21.54 -13.99
CA GLY A 269 32.67 21.19 -12.58
C GLY A 269 33.77 20.23 -12.14
N THR A 270 33.73 19.88 -10.85
CA THR A 270 34.81 19.08 -10.24
C THR A 270 34.40 17.66 -9.93
N ILE A 271 33.09 17.37 -9.90
CA ILE A 271 32.57 16.05 -9.54
C ILE A 271 32.22 15.29 -10.80
N ALA A 272 33.21 14.58 -11.34
CA ALA A 272 33.12 13.89 -12.64
C ALA A 272 32.68 14.85 -13.77
N GLY A 273 33.21 16.07 -13.71
CA GLY A 273 32.96 17.20 -14.60
C GLY A 273 31.62 17.93 -14.41
N CYS A 274 30.85 17.57 -13.37
CA CYS A 274 29.62 18.30 -13.03
C CYS A 274 29.84 19.30 -11.87
N PRO A 275 29.11 20.44 -11.85
CA PRO A 275 29.14 21.41 -10.76
C PRO A 275 28.46 20.84 -9.51
N ASP A 276 28.79 21.43 -8.36
CA ASP A 276 28.19 21.18 -7.05
C ASP A 276 28.08 22.54 -6.35
N ALA A 277 26.91 23.16 -6.47
CA ALA A 277 26.70 24.55 -6.11
C ALA A 277 26.64 24.79 -4.60
N ASP A 278 26.30 23.76 -3.81
CA ASP A 278 26.27 23.86 -2.35
C ASP A 278 27.40 23.12 -1.61
N GLY A 279 28.19 22.33 -2.34
CA GLY A 279 29.41 21.71 -1.88
C GLY A 279 29.19 20.50 -0.99
N ASP A 280 28.05 19.81 -1.12
CA ASP A 280 27.71 18.65 -0.30
C ASP A 280 28.29 17.31 -0.80
N GLY A 281 28.89 17.34 -2.00
CA GLY A 281 29.50 16.18 -2.65
C GLY A 281 28.57 15.39 -3.58
N VAL A 282 27.34 15.86 -3.79
CA VAL A 282 26.41 15.39 -4.83
C VAL A 282 26.43 16.42 -5.97
N PRO A 283 26.74 16.03 -7.22
CA PRO A 283 26.74 17.00 -8.32
C PRO A 283 25.32 17.53 -8.56
N ASP A 284 25.17 18.79 -8.96
CA ASP A 284 23.88 19.51 -9.11
C ASP A 284 22.85 18.75 -9.93
N ARG A 285 23.31 17.99 -10.94
CA ARG A 285 22.44 17.16 -11.77
C ARG A 285 21.82 15.98 -11.02
N ASP A 286 22.53 15.45 -10.04
CA ASP A 286 22.12 14.33 -9.20
C ASP A 286 21.58 14.79 -7.82
N ASP A 287 21.59 16.11 -7.54
CA ASP A 287 21.11 16.75 -6.31
C ASP A 287 19.67 17.29 -6.48
N ALA A 288 18.78 16.89 -5.56
CA ALA A 288 17.41 17.37 -5.52
C ALA A 288 17.25 18.76 -4.88
N CYS A 289 18.29 19.24 -4.19
CA CYS A 289 18.35 20.56 -3.55
C CYS A 289 19.68 21.29 -3.83
N PRO A 290 20.04 21.66 -5.09
CA PRO A 290 21.37 22.17 -5.49
C PRO A 290 21.91 23.43 -4.80
N ASN A 291 21.13 24.05 -3.92
CA ASN A 291 21.52 25.25 -3.20
C ASN A 291 21.45 25.05 -1.67
N HIS A 292 21.22 23.83 -1.20
CA HIS A 292 20.97 23.50 0.19
C HIS A 292 21.63 22.18 0.57
N PRO A 293 22.78 22.21 1.27
CA PRO A 293 23.63 21.04 1.39
C PRO A 293 22.96 19.94 2.21
N GLY A 294 23.12 18.70 1.75
CA GLY A 294 22.58 17.52 2.39
C GLY A 294 23.44 16.28 2.17
N PRO A 295 23.08 15.13 2.77
CA PRO A 295 23.81 13.90 2.52
C PRO A 295 23.36 13.27 1.19
N ALA A 296 24.28 12.61 0.48
CA ALA A 296 23.95 11.79 -0.69
C ALA A 296 22.84 10.73 -0.43
N SER A 297 22.68 10.26 0.81
CA SER A 297 21.58 9.37 1.21
C SER A 297 20.18 10.00 1.13
N ARG A 298 20.11 11.32 0.94
CA ARG A 298 18.91 12.13 0.74
C ARG A 298 18.92 12.90 -0.58
N TYR A 299 19.74 12.48 -1.55
CA TYR A 299 19.86 13.17 -2.84
C TYR A 299 20.21 14.64 -2.66
N GLY A 300 21.21 14.92 -1.81
CA GLY A 300 21.71 16.26 -1.50
C GLY A 300 20.77 17.18 -0.70
N CYS A 301 19.57 16.72 -0.32
CA CYS A 301 18.66 17.57 0.46
C CYS A 301 18.88 17.53 1.99
N PRO A 302 18.70 18.68 2.69
CA PRO A 302 18.80 18.77 4.14
C PRO A 302 17.69 17.98 4.84
N GLY A 303 18.01 17.48 6.03
CA GLY A 303 17.05 16.77 6.87
C GLY A 303 16.22 17.71 7.72
N GLY A 304 15.14 18.28 7.15
CA GLY A 304 13.99 18.86 7.88
C GLY A 304 14.27 20.00 8.84
#